data_AF-A0A524QT17-F1
#
_entry.id   AF-A0A524QT17-F1
#
_cell.length_a   1.000
_cell.length_b   1.000
_cell.length_c   1.000
_cell.angle_alpha   90.00
_cell.angle_beta   90.00
_cell.angle_gamma   90.00
#
_symmetry.space_group_name_H-M   'P 1'
#
loop_
_entity.id
_entity.type
_entity.pdbx_description
1 polymer ?
#
loop_
_entity_poly.entity_id
_entity_poly.type
_entity_poly.pdbx_seq_one_letter_code
_entity_poly.pdbx_strand_id
1 'polypeptide(L)' 'MADTRDKITTLSFTHMKKKSKKIVWLTAYDYYTARALDDAGVDGILVGDSLGMVV' A
#
# COMPACT_ATOMS: atom_id res chain seq x y z
N MET A 1 -4.49 -15.26 -13.65
CA MET A 1 -4.44 -14.05 -14.50
C MET A 1 -3.76 -13.00 -13.65
N ALA A 2 -2.47 -12.72 -13.90
CA ALA A 2 -1.73 -11.74 -13.10
C ALA A 2 -2.33 -10.37 -13.41
N ASP A 3 -3.19 -9.89 -12.51
CA ASP A 3 -3.78 -8.57 -12.55
C ASP A 3 -2.62 -7.58 -12.36
N THR A 4 -2.08 -7.08 -13.48
CA THR A 4 -0.96 -6.14 -13.42
C THR A 4 -1.54 -4.80 -13.05
N ARG A 5 -1.73 -4.58 -11.74
CA ARG A 5 -2.11 -3.29 -11.20
C ARG A 5 -1.01 -2.29 -11.53
N ASP A 6 -1.42 -1.12 -12.03
CA ASP A 6 -0.48 -0.04 -12.31
C ASP A 6 0.27 0.36 -11.03
N LYS A 7 1.58 0.62 -11.16
CA LYS A 7 2.39 1.07 -10.04
C LYS A 7 1.81 2.35 -9.45
N ILE A 8 1.55 2.33 -8.14
CA ILE A 8 1.09 3.51 -7.41
C ILE A 8 2.26 4.49 -7.25
N THR A 9 2.02 5.75 -7.63
CA THR A 9 2.97 6.86 -7.52
C THR A 9 2.39 7.96 -6.64
N THR A 10 3.20 8.96 -6.29
CA THR A 10 2.73 10.16 -5.58
C THR A 10 1.62 10.90 -6.34
N LEU A 11 1.69 10.88 -7.67
CA LEU A 11 0.66 11.45 -8.54
C LEU A 11 -0.64 10.64 -8.48
N SER A 12 -0.56 9.33 -8.36
CA SER A 12 -1.73 8.45 -8.20
C SER A 12 -2.55 8.84 -6.95
N PHE A 13 -1.90 9.08 -5.80
CA PHE A 13 -2.59 9.52 -4.58
C PHE A 13 -3.28 10.88 -4.73
N THR A 14 -2.63 11.82 -5.43
CA THR A 14 -3.23 13.13 -5.73
C THR A 14 -4.50 12.98 -6.56
N HIS A 15 -4.49 12.11 -7.57
CA HIS A 15 -5.67 11.82 -8.38
C HIS A 15 -6.77 11.12 -7.59
N MET A 16 -6.43 10.17 -6.73
CA MET A 16 -7.39 9.49 -5.86
C MET A 16 -8.11 10.48 -4.94
N LYS A 17 -7.35 11.41 -4.33
CA LYS A 17 -7.92 12.48 -3.50
C LYS A 17 -8.88 13.37 -4.30
N LYS A 18 -8.50 13.80 -5.51
CA LYS A 18 -9.35 14.62 -6.39
C LYS A 18 -10.64 13.89 -6.79
N LYS A 19 -10.58 12.58 -6.95
CA LYS A 19 -11.74 11.72 -7.26
C LYS A 19 -12.52 11.26 -6.03
N SER A 20 -12.18 11.76 -4.83
CA SER A 20 -12.76 11.31 -3.56
C SER A 20 -12.69 9.80 -3.32
N LYS A 21 -11.73 9.11 -3.98
CA LYS A 21 -11.45 7.69 -3.75
C LYS A 21 -10.66 7.56 -2.45
N LYS A 22 -11.15 6.73 -1.52
CA LYS A 22 -10.43 6.41 -0.28
C LYS A 22 -9.11 5.70 -0.63
N ILE A 23 -8.07 6.03 0.15
CA ILE A 23 -6.72 5.47 -0.02
C ILE A 23 -6.45 4.58 1.19
N VAL A 24 -6.14 3.31 0.96
CA VAL A 24 -5.89 2.31 2.01
C VAL A 24 -4.39 2.16 2.21
N TRP A 25 -3.94 2.31 3.46
CA TRP A 25 -2.55 2.15 3.87
C TRP A 25 -2.44 1.12 4.98
N LEU A 26 -1.41 0.28 4.92
CA LEU A 26 -1.08 -0.69 5.97
C LEU A 26 0.43 -0.71 6.22
N THR A 27 0.83 -1.15 7.40
CA THR A 27 2.25 -1.38 7.71
C THR A 27 2.65 -2.78 7.27
N ALA A 28 3.86 -2.91 6.75
CA ALA A 28 4.50 -4.20 6.51
C ALA A 28 6.02 -4.05 6.71
N TYR A 29 6.64 -5.09 7.26
CA TYR A 29 8.05 -5.07 7.64
C TYR A 29 8.87 -6.16 6.97
N ASP A 30 8.23 -7.08 6.26
CA ASP A 30 8.85 -8.18 5.55
C ASP A 30 8.24 -8.36 4.15
N TYR A 31 8.96 -9.11 3.30
CA TYR A 31 8.59 -9.35 1.91
C TYR A 31 7.27 -10.12 1.76
N TYR A 32 7.01 -11.13 2.58
CA TYR A 32 5.85 -11.98 2.42
C TYR A 32 4.57 -11.21 2.74
N THR A 33 4.59 -10.45 3.84
CA THR A 33 3.49 -9.55 4.22
C THR A 33 3.29 -8.49 3.14
N ALA A 34 4.35 -7.82 2.67
CA ALA A 34 4.24 -6.80 1.63
C ALA A 34 3.62 -7.35 0.34
N ARG A 35 4.02 -8.55 -0.09
CA ARG A 35 3.47 -9.21 -1.28
C ARG A 35 2.00 -9.58 -1.11
N ALA A 36 1.62 -10.11 0.05
CA ALA A 36 0.22 -10.43 0.33
C ALA A 36 -0.67 -9.17 0.33
N LEU A 37 -0.16 -8.04 0.84
CA LEU A 37 -0.87 -6.76 0.83
C LEU A 37 -1.00 -6.15 -0.58
N ASP A 38 0.02 -6.31 -1.42
CA ASP A 38 -0.01 -5.90 -2.83
C ASP A 38 -1.07 -6.71 -3.61
N ASP A 39 -1.09 -8.03 -3.42
CA ASP A 39 -2.11 -8.93 -4.00
C ASP A 39 -3.52 -8.61 -3.48
N ALA A 40 -3.66 -8.21 -2.21
CA ALA A 40 -4.93 -7.78 -1.61
C ALA A 40 -5.38 -6.39 -2.10
N GLY A 41 -4.50 -5.63 -2.75
CA GLY A 41 -4.84 -4.37 -3.39
C GLY A 41 -4.77 -3.13 -2.50
N VAL A 42 -3.91 -3.15 -1.49
CA VAL A 42 -3.59 -1.98 -0.66
C VAL A 42 -2.93 -0.91 -1.52
N ASP A 43 -3.29 0.36 -1.34
CA ASP A 43 -2.78 1.45 -2.18
C ASP A 43 -1.37 1.91 -1.76
N GLY A 44 -0.94 1.63 -0.53
CA GLY A 44 0.39 1.97 -0.02
C GLY A 44 0.81 1.17 1.21
N ILE A 45 2.12 0.90 1.30
CA ILE A 45 2.75 0.25 2.46
C ILE A 45 3.58 1.29 3.22
N LEU A 46 3.36 1.36 4.54
CA LEU A 46 4.13 2.21 5.45
C LEU A 46 5.13 1.37 6.24
N VAL A 47 6.41 1.48 5.92
CA VAL A 47 7.49 0.93 6.74
C VAL A 47 7.82 1.96 7.83
N GLY A 48 7.06 1.91 8.92
CA GLY A 48 7.17 2.85 10.04
C GLY A 48 8.13 2.39 11.14
N ASP A 49 8.46 3.32 12.05
CA ASP A 49 9.17 3.08 13.30
C ASP A 49 8.35 2.26 14.32
N SER A 50 7.05 2.07 14.06
CA SER A 50 6.16 1.20 14.84
C SER A 50 6.60 -0.26 14.90
N LEU A 51 7.58 -0.69 14.09
CA LEU A 51 8.23 -2.01 14.24
C LEU A 51 8.66 -2.27 15.69
N GLY A 52 9.13 -1.24 16.42
CA GLY A 52 9.57 -1.37 17.81
C GLY A 52 8.46 -1.60 18.85
N MET A 53 7.19 -1.52 18.46
CA MET A 53 6.03 -1.76 19.33
C MET A 53 5.27 -3.06 19.01
N VAL A 54 5.57 -3.71 17.89
CA VAL A 54 4.80 -4.84 17.36
C VAL A 54 5.67 -6.10 17.15
N VAL A 55 6.98 -6.03 17.44
CA VAL A 55 7.89 -7.17 17.51
C VAL A 55 8.21 -7.49 18.96
#